data_AF-A0ABC9BJY0-F1
#
_entry.id   AF-A0ABC9BJY0-F1
#
_cell.length_a   1.000
_cell.length_b   1.000
_cell.length_c   1.000
_cell.angle_alpha   90.00
_cell.angle_beta   90.00
_cell.angle_gamma   90.00
#
_symmetry.space_group_name_H-M   'P 1'
#
loop_
_entity.id
_entity.type
_entity.pdbx_description
1 polymer ?
#
loop_
_entity_poly.entity_id
_entity_poly.type
_entity_poly.pdbx_seq_one_letter_code
_entity_poly.pdbx_strand_id
1 'polypeptide(L)'
;MELPPDQHSRHDTCADNVLPLPFDAVNEILLRVPAKDLCRLRTVSQSWLSFLSNQRFIAEHKARHPGTHIVVGYNTALQEDRILYDICDLSGHIVKRVRATGNQNELEWVMYTQPDLICIMKWTDMSIRLLNLATGVVYALPTSLAQEHAVYQQDVYNYCFTAAFGQVASTGVYKVLRVIVILENGPLEQLYEVFTLDDSNHGRWRAKQVPPYQVELDCRDNVVINGIVYFFLSYDVDEHKRRLASFNLETEEWSVSIPGPLASLDDEDDAGVLYYDIHWSFQLTIGALGGSLVMACHPICSTPSSLDLWFLVDFEKGLWVKQYSIELSFRYPAYSIHPFLVLNDGRMVFIIDTINSGGLFKIYNPETKTSEDVMEMGYGVAFGLYTGSLLSLANSASAANENTTGFAEGP
;
A
#
# COMPACT_ATOMS: atom_id res chain seq x y z
N MET A 1 54.93 -5.56 56.01
CA MET A 1 54.90 -6.50 57.17
C MET A 1 53.59 -6.19 57.87
N GLU A 2 52.50 -6.86 57.47
CA GLU A 2 51.87 -7.97 58.22
C GLU A 2 51.40 -7.51 59.62
N LEU A 3 50.17 -7.64 60.10
CA LEU A 3 48.93 -8.34 59.71
C LEU A 3 47.76 -7.68 60.50
N PRO A 4 46.48 -7.96 60.16
CA PRO A 4 45.24 -7.45 60.79
C PRO A 4 44.80 -8.41 61.94
N PRO A 5 43.61 -8.31 62.60
CA PRO A 5 42.28 -8.41 61.98
C PRO A 5 41.21 -7.48 62.60
N ASP A 6 40.09 -7.29 61.91
CA ASP A 6 38.80 -7.24 62.61
C ASP A 6 37.74 -7.93 61.76
N GLN A 7 37.31 -9.09 62.26
CA GLN A 7 36.09 -9.79 61.85
C GLN A 7 34.99 -9.42 62.86
N HIS A 8 33.85 -8.94 62.37
CA HIS A 8 32.50 -9.46 62.63
C HIS A 8 31.49 -8.45 62.06
N SER A 9 30.85 -8.79 60.94
CA SER A 9 29.61 -9.60 60.91
C SER A 9 28.43 -8.83 61.50
N ARG A 10 27.54 -8.38 60.60
CA ARG A 10 26.10 -8.69 60.69
C ARG A 10 25.54 -8.83 59.29
N HIS A 11 25.17 -10.08 58.99
CA HIS A 11 24.27 -10.46 57.92
C HIS A 11 22.94 -9.72 58.07
N ASP A 12 22.44 -9.16 56.98
CA ASP A 12 21.01 -9.13 56.70
C ASP A 12 20.79 -9.81 55.34
N THR A 13 20.53 -11.12 55.44
CA THR A 13 20.02 -11.96 54.36
C THR A 13 18.52 -11.72 54.22
N CYS A 14 18.13 -10.91 53.24
CA CYS A 14 16.86 -11.07 52.55
C CYS A 14 17.17 -11.30 51.07
N ALA A 15 17.81 -12.43 50.78
CA ALA A 15 17.85 -12.95 49.43
C ALA A 15 16.46 -13.55 49.17
N ASP A 16 15.60 -12.76 48.53
CA ASP A 16 14.40 -13.30 47.90
C ASP A 16 14.84 -14.38 46.91
N ASN A 17 14.62 -15.64 47.28
CA ASN A 17 14.85 -16.82 46.46
C ASN A 17 13.83 -16.87 45.30
N VAL A 18 13.87 -15.89 44.40
CA VAL A 18 13.23 -16.02 43.10
C VAL A 18 14.16 -16.83 42.24
N LEU A 19 13.91 -18.15 42.14
CA LEU A 19 14.57 -18.97 41.13
C LEU A 19 14.28 -18.34 39.76
N PRO A 20 15.31 -17.98 38.97
CA PRO A 20 15.08 -17.40 37.66
C PRO A 20 14.30 -18.40 36.81
N LEU A 21 13.23 -17.92 36.17
CA LEU A 21 12.39 -18.71 35.27
C LEU A 21 13.29 -19.42 34.22
N PRO A 22 13.07 -20.72 33.94
CA PRO A 22 13.77 -21.41 32.87
C PRO A 22 13.58 -20.68 31.54
N PHE A 23 14.62 -20.69 30.69
CA PHE A 23 14.61 -19.96 29.41
C PHE A 23 13.41 -20.34 28.52
N ASP A 24 13.05 -21.63 28.46
CA ASP A 24 11.91 -22.10 27.66
C ASP A 24 10.58 -21.53 28.16
N ALA A 25 10.42 -21.37 29.48
CA ALA A 25 9.22 -20.76 30.06
C ALA A 25 9.16 -19.27 29.73
N VAL A 26 10.28 -18.56 29.78
CA VAL A 26 10.37 -17.15 29.37
C VAL A 26 10.04 -17.01 27.88
N ASN A 27 10.59 -17.86 27.01
CA ASN A 27 10.29 -17.87 25.58
C ASN A 27 8.78 -18.05 25.33
N GLU A 28 8.16 -19.07 25.94
CA GLU A 28 6.74 -19.34 25.79
C GLU A 28 5.84 -18.21 26.32
N ILE A 29 6.23 -17.56 27.42
CA ILE A 29 5.49 -16.37 27.92
C ILE A 29 5.56 -15.25 26.88
N LEU A 30 6.76 -14.91 26.41
CA LEU A 30 6.96 -13.81 25.46
C LEU A 30 6.30 -14.05 24.11
N LEU A 31 6.22 -15.31 23.67
CA LEU A 31 5.48 -15.69 22.47
C LEU A 31 3.97 -15.41 22.55
N ARG A 32 3.42 -15.21 23.76
CA ARG A 32 2.01 -14.82 23.97
C ARG A 32 1.82 -13.31 24.13
N VAL A 33 2.91 -12.55 24.34
CA VAL A 33 2.86 -11.11 24.53
C VAL A 33 2.63 -10.40 23.18
N PRO A 34 1.78 -9.36 23.13
CA PRO A 34 1.60 -8.55 21.93
C PRO A 34 2.93 -7.93 21.45
N ALA A 35 3.11 -7.85 20.13
CA ALA A 35 4.36 -7.34 19.55
C ALA A 35 4.70 -5.92 20.00
N LYS A 36 3.68 -5.07 20.25
CA LYS A 36 3.87 -3.70 20.76
C LYS A 36 4.65 -3.67 22.08
N ASP A 37 4.31 -4.55 23.01
CA ASP A 37 4.95 -4.62 24.33
C ASP A 37 6.34 -5.25 24.23
N LEU A 38 6.51 -6.26 23.37
CA LEU A 38 7.82 -6.84 23.06
C LEU A 38 8.76 -5.79 22.44
N CYS A 39 8.27 -4.91 21.57
CA CYS A 39 9.05 -3.81 21.02
C CYS A 39 9.51 -2.83 22.11
N ARG A 40 8.71 -2.60 23.17
CA ARG A 40 9.13 -1.82 24.34
C ARG A 40 10.20 -2.56 25.15
N LEU A 41 10.10 -3.88 25.30
CA LEU A 41 11.13 -4.67 26.00
C LEU A 41 12.50 -4.61 25.32
N ARG A 42 12.55 -4.45 23.99
CA ARG A 42 13.82 -4.26 23.26
C ARG A 42 14.62 -3.04 23.73
N THR A 43 13.98 -2.02 24.29
CA THR A 43 14.68 -0.82 24.78
C THR A 43 15.21 -0.97 26.22
N VAL A 44 14.81 -2.03 26.93
CA VAL A 44 15.17 -2.24 28.34
C VAL A 44 16.61 -2.73 28.51
N SER A 45 17.09 -3.62 27.63
CA SER A 45 18.48 -4.11 27.66
C SER A 45 18.94 -4.66 26.31
N GLN A 46 20.27 -4.74 26.12
CA GLN A 46 20.87 -5.36 24.93
C GLN A 46 20.53 -6.85 24.80
N SER A 47 20.40 -7.56 25.92
CA SER A 47 19.99 -8.97 25.92
C SER A 47 18.55 -9.13 25.40
N TRP A 48 17.63 -8.26 25.83
CA TRP A 48 16.26 -8.24 25.33
C TRP A 48 16.20 -7.87 23.84
N LEU A 49 16.95 -6.86 23.43
CA LEU A 49 17.07 -6.47 22.02
C LEU A 49 17.53 -7.64 21.16
N SER A 50 18.63 -8.30 21.54
CA SER A 50 19.20 -9.43 20.81
C SER A 50 18.23 -10.62 20.74
N PHE A 51 17.62 -10.99 21.86
CA PHE A 51 16.69 -12.12 21.92
C PHE A 51 15.44 -11.87 21.07
N LEU A 52 14.79 -10.71 21.22
CA LEU A 52 13.54 -10.38 20.52
C LEU A 52 13.76 -10.01 19.05
N SER A 53 15.00 -9.74 18.62
CA SER A 53 15.36 -9.52 17.21
C SER A 53 15.82 -10.81 16.52
N ASN A 54 15.85 -11.94 17.23
CA ASN A 54 16.21 -13.22 16.66
C ASN A 54 15.15 -13.68 15.63
N GLN A 55 15.60 -14.05 14.43
CA GLN A 55 14.72 -14.46 13.33
C GLN A 55 13.82 -15.66 13.67
N ARG A 56 14.33 -16.62 14.45
CA ARG A 56 13.54 -17.77 14.90
C ARG A 56 12.43 -17.34 15.85
N PHE A 57 12.73 -16.47 16.81
CA PHE A 57 11.71 -15.92 17.72
C PHE A 57 10.64 -15.14 16.95
N ILE A 58 11.05 -14.28 16.02
CA ILE A 58 10.12 -13.50 15.18
C ILE A 58 9.21 -14.42 14.36
N ALA A 59 9.75 -15.49 13.77
CA ALA A 59 8.96 -16.47 13.01
C ALA A 59 7.97 -17.23 13.92
N GLU A 60 8.42 -17.69 15.09
CA GLU A 60 7.57 -18.38 16.08
C GLU A 60 6.48 -17.47 16.66
N HIS A 61 6.79 -16.18 16.84
CA HIS A 61 5.83 -15.16 17.26
C HIS A 61 4.81 -14.89 16.15
N LYS A 62 5.26 -14.66 14.91
CA LYS A 62 4.39 -14.47 13.74
C LYS A 62 3.41 -15.63 13.56
N ALA A 63 3.86 -16.87 13.75
CA ALA A 63 3.01 -18.05 13.64
C ALA A 63 1.87 -18.08 14.69
N ARG A 64 2.09 -17.48 15.87
CA ARG A 64 1.10 -17.38 16.95
C ARG A 64 0.25 -16.10 16.88
N HIS A 65 0.75 -15.08 16.20
CA HIS A 65 0.09 -13.79 15.98
C HIS A 65 -0.03 -13.50 14.48
N PRO A 66 -0.80 -14.31 13.72
CA PRO A 66 -1.04 -14.06 12.30
C PRO A 66 -1.94 -12.83 12.13
N GLY A 67 -1.36 -11.64 12.23
CA GLY A 67 -2.04 -10.37 12.03
C GLY A 67 -1.83 -9.86 10.62
N THR A 68 -2.94 -9.61 9.91
CA THR A 68 -2.94 -8.77 8.71
C THR A 68 -2.98 -7.31 9.15
N HIS A 69 -1.98 -6.54 8.75
CA HIS A 69 -1.97 -5.10 8.97
C HIS A 69 -2.22 -4.38 7.66
N ILE A 70 -2.70 -3.15 7.75
CA ILE A 70 -2.97 -2.29 6.61
C ILE A 70 -1.97 -1.16 6.65
N VAL A 71 -1.33 -0.89 5.52
CA VAL A 71 -0.49 0.26 5.29
C VAL A 71 -1.33 1.31 4.59
N VAL A 72 -1.43 2.49 5.21
CA VAL A 72 -2.07 3.66 4.61
C VAL A 72 -0.96 4.64 4.25
N GLY A 73 -0.77 4.86 2.96
CA GLY A 73 0.20 5.80 2.41
C GLY A 73 -0.43 7.16 2.14
N TYR A 74 0.36 8.20 2.37
CA TYR A 74 -0.09 9.59 2.30
C TYR A 74 0.76 10.42 1.34
N ASN A 75 0.17 11.53 0.88
CA ASN A 75 0.87 12.62 0.20
C ASN A 75 1.06 13.75 1.21
N THR A 76 2.32 14.03 1.55
CA THR A 76 2.67 15.06 2.55
C THR A 76 2.32 16.49 2.11
N ALA A 77 2.05 16.72 0.82
CA ALA A 77 1.55 18.00 0.33
C ALA A 77 0.10 18.28 0.76
N LEU A 78 -0.66 17.24 1.11
CA LEU A 78 -2.08 17.34 1.46
C LEU A 78 -2.33 17.37 2.98
N GLN A 79 -1.28 17.24 3.81
CA GLN A 79 -1.40 17.10 5.26
C GLN A 79 -0.32 17.87 6.02
N GLU A 80 -0.73 18.64 7.03
CA GLU A 80 0.17 19.50 7.81
C GLU A 80 1.10 18.70 8.75
N ASP A 81 0.66 17.53 9.21
CA ASP A 81 1.39 16.69 10.17
C ASP A 81 2.52 15.85 9.56
N ARG A 82 2.66 15.93 8.23
CA ARG A 82 3.70 15.27 7.42
C ARG A 82 3.79 13.77 7.64
N ILE A 83 2.68 13.12 7.98
CA ILE A 83 2.61 11.67 8.01
C ILE A 83 2.83 11.16 6.59
N LEU A 84 3.76 10.22 6.44
CA LEU A 84 4.06 9.58 5.16
C LEU A 84 3.29 8.27 5.04
N TYR A 85 3.26 7.46 6.10
CA TYR A 85 2.39 6.30 6.17
C TYR A 85 2.07 5.90 7.62
N ASP A 86 0.90 5.32 7.78
CA ASP A 86 0.47 4.61 8.98
C ASP A 86 0.39 3.10 8.70
N ILE A 87 0.68 2.31 9.72
CA ILE A 87 0.38 0.88 9.75
C ILE A 87 -0.68 0.69 10.82
N CYS A 88 -1.80 0.10 10.44
CA CYS A 88 -2.97 -0.11 11.30
C CYS A 88 -3.31 -1.60 11.38
N ASP A 89 -3.92 -2.03 12.48
CA ASP A 89 -4.60 -3.32 12.53
C ASP A 89 -6.02 -3.23 11.94
N LEU A 90 -6.68 -4.39 11.79
CA LEU A 90 -8.04 -4.48 11.25
C LEU A 90 -9.12 -3.90 12.16
N SER A 91 -8.77 -3.46 13.38
CA SER A 91 -9.68 -2.75 14.29
C SER A 91 -9.50 -1.24 14.23
N GLY A 92 -8.65 -0.74 13.32
CA GLY A 92 -8.40 0.69 13.13
C GLY A 92 -7.35 1.27 14.07
N HIS A 93 -6.68 0.46 14.90
CA HIS A 93 -5.63 0.97 15.77
C HIS A 93 -4.32 1.14 15.01
N ILE A 94 -3.75 2.34 15.09
CA ILE A 94 -2.45 2.65 14.50
C ILE A 94 -1.35 2.00 15.34
N VAL A 95 -0.67 1.01 14.76
CA VAL A 95 0.44 0.29 15.41
C VAL A 95 1.78 0.99 15.17
N LYS A 96 1.91 1.69 14.05
CA LYS A 96 3.12 2.46 13.71
C LYS A 96 2.76 3.64 12.81
N ARG A 97 3.34 4.80 13.12
CA ARG A 97 3.22 6.03 12.32
C ARG A 97 4.60 6.50 11.90
N VAL A 98 4.78 6.77 10.62
CA VAL A 98 6.04 7.28 10.07
C VAL A 98 5.80 8.62 9.39
N ARG A 99 6.62 9.60 9.74
CA ARG A 99 6.59 10.95 9.16
C ARG A 99 7.74 11.12 8.18
N ALA A 100 7.53 11.98 7.19
CA ALA A 100 8.57 12.40 6.28
C ALA A 100 9.72 13.06 7.04
N THR A 101 10.95 12.69 6.71
CA THR A 101 12.17 13.18 7.39
C THR A 101 12.76 14.42 6.72
N GLY A 102 12.34 14.75 5.50
CA GLY A 102 12.85 15.91 4.76
C GLY A 102 12.40 17.24 5.36
N ASN A 103 12.95 18.35 4.87
CA ASN A 103 12.49 19.71 5.24
C ASN A 103 11.07 19.98 4.71
N GLN A 104 10.38 21.03 5.15
CA GLN A 104 9.00 21.32 4.73
C GLN A 104 8.81 21.46 3.20
N ASN A 105 9.87 21.84 2.48
CA ASN A 105 9.85 21.96 1.03
C ASN A 105 10.12 20.62 0.31
N GLU A 106 10.50 19.57 1.03
CA GLU A 106 10.74 18.24 0.50
C GLU A 106 9.48 17.39 0.67
N LEU A 107 8.62 17.46 -0.35
CA LEU A 107 7.37 16.71 -0.40
C LEU A 107 7.65 15.26 -0.79
N GLU A 108 7.12 14.35 0.01
CA GLU A 108 7.15 12.90 -0.18
C GLU A 108 5.72 12.36 -0.29
N TRP A 109 5.55 11.30 -1.10
CA TRP A 109 4.27 10.66 -1.32
C TRP A 109 4.47 9.14 -1.50
N VAL A 110 3.75 8.32 -0.74
CA VAL A 110 3.59 6.88 -1.04
C VAL A 110 2.66 6.66 -2.23
N MET A 111 3.22 6.27 -3.38
CA MET A 111 2.48 6.08 -4.65
C MET A 111 1.76 4.74 -4.74
N TYR A 112 2.38 3.69 -4.21
CA TYR A 112 1.90 2.33 -4.37
C TYR A 112 2.48 1.43 -3.28
N THR A 113 1.79 0.34 -2.96
CA THR A 113 2.19 -0.58 -1.90
C THR A 113 1.96 -2.02 -2.30
N GLN A 114 2.89 -2.89 -1.90
CA GLN A 114 2.80 -4.35 -1.97
C GLN A 114 3.03 -4.92 -0.56
N PRO A 115 2.71 -6.19 -0.28
CA PRO A 115 2.75 -6.77 1.07
C PRO A 115 3.98 -6.44 1.95
N ASP A 116 5.17 -6.32 1.36
CA ASP A 116 6.42 -6.06 2.09
C ASP A 116 7.12 -4.76 1.68
N LEU A 117 6.67 -4.11 0.61
CA LEU A 117 7.36 -2.98 -0.02
C LEU A 117 6.40 -1.80 -0.18
N ILE A 118 6.91 -0.60 0.02
CA ILE A 118 6.19 0.63 -0.30
C ILE A 118 7.00 1.46 -1.30
N CYS A 119 6.32 2.03 -2.29
CA CYS A 119 6.89 2.93 -3.27
C CYS A 119 6.69 4.38 -2.80
N ILE A 120 7.79 5.06 -2.50
CA ILE A 120 7.83 6.45 -2.08
C ILE A 120 8.42 7.29 -3.21
N MET A 121 7.66 8.26 -3.68
CA MET A 121 8.12 9.32 -4.57
C MET A 121 8.62 10.50 -3.72
N LYS A 122 9.76 11.08 -4.12
CA LYS A 122 10.18 12.40 -3.67
C LYS A 122 9.93 13.42 -4.78
N TRP A 123 9.14 14.44 -4.51
CA TRP A 123 8.68 15.38 -5.54
C TRP A 123 9.81 16.28 -6.08
N THR A 124 10.77 16.65 -5.22
CA THR A 124 11.84 17.62 -5.56
C THR A 124 12.73 17.19 -6.72
N ASP A 125 12.97 15.88 -6.85
CA ASP A 125 13.82 15.29 -7.87
C ASP A 125 13.12 14.16 -8.64
N MET A 126 11.82 13.98 -8.38
CA MET A 126 10.98 12.93 -8.96
C MET A 126 11.58 11.52 -8.80
N SER A 127 12.38 11.31 -7.74
CA SER A 127 13.00 10.03 -7.46
C SER A 127 12.01 9.04 -6.85
N ILE A 128 12.20 7.76 -7.20
CA ILE A 128 11.43 6.64 -6.65
C ILE A 128 12.33 5.88 -5.66
N ARG A 129 11.79 5.60 -4.47
CA ARG A 129 12.40 4.71 -3.49
C ARG A 129 11.44 3.59 -3.14
N LEU A 130 11.94 2.35 -3.14
CA LEU A 130 11.21 1.22 -2.59
C LEU A 130 11.71 0.95 -1.17
N LEU A 131 10.84 1.01 -0.18
CA LEU A 131 11.17 0.69 1.22
C LEU A 131 10.59 -0.67 1.57
N ASN A 132 11.45 -1.60 2.02
CA ASN A 132 11.01 -2.84 2.64
C ASN A 132 10.63 -2.60 4.09
N LEU A 133 9.36 -2.80 4.43
CA LEU A 133 8.83 -2.52 5.78
C LEU A 133 9.40 -3.45 6.86
N ALA A 134 9.72 -4.70 6.48
CA ALA A 134 10.22 -5.73 7.39
C ALA A 134 11.74 -5.70 7.59
N THR A 135 12.51 -5.13 6.66
CA THR A 135 13.98 -5.05 6.79
C THR A 135 14.49 -3.63 6.98
N GLY A 136 13.69 -2.64 6.59
CA GLY A 136 14.11 -1.23 6.55
C GLY A 136 15.04 -0.89 5.40
N VAL A 137 15.34 -1.85 4.53
CA VAL A 137 16.18 -1.63 3.34
C VAL A 137 15.44 -0.68 2.38
N VAL A 138 16.16 0.34 1.92
CA VAL A 138 15.67 1.32 0.96
C VAL A 138 16.42 1.12 -0.35
N TYR A 139 15.68 0.88 -1.43
CA TYR A 139 16.21 0.82 -2.79
C TYR A 139 15.92 2.14 -3.49
N ALA A 140 16.94 2.97 -3.67
CA ALA A 140 16.84 4.21 -4.44
C ALA A 140 16.99 3.89 -5.93
N LEU A 141 15.95 4.17 -6.71
CA LEU A 141 15.96 3.95 -8.16
C LEU A 141 16.61 5.14 -8.87
N PRO A 142 17.21 4.93 -10.06
CA PRO A 142 17.80 6.03 -10.83
C PRO A 142 16.77 7.11 -11.18
N THR A 143 17.17 8.38 -11.10
CA THR A 143 16.33 9.53 -11.47
C THR A 143 16.29 9.77 -12.97
N SER A 144 17.35 9.43 -13.69
CA SER A 144 17.43 9.59 -15.14
C SER A 144 16.38 8.74 -15.88
N LEU A 145 15.95 9.21 -17.05
CA LEU A 145 15.19 8.41 -17.98
C LEU A 145 16.00 7.21 -18.49
N ALA A 146 15.32 6.26 -19.13
CA ALA A 146 15.96 5.21 -19.89
C ALA A 146 16.82 5.82 -21.02
N GLN A 147 17.90 5.14 -21.40
CA GLN A 147 18.83 5.66 -22.41
C GLN A 147 18.12 5.96 -23.74
N GLU A 148 17.14 5.15 -24.10
CA GLU A 148 16.31 5.27 -25.29
C GLU A 148 15.40 6.52 -25.24
N HIS A 149 15.07 7.00 -24.05
CA HIS A 149 14.27 8.20 -23.82
C HIS A 149 15.11 9.42 -23.42
N ALA A 150 16.44 9.33 -23.46
CA ALA A 150 17.31 10.42 -23.03
C ALA A 150 17.10 11.73 -23.82
N VAL A 151 16.57 11.66 -25.04
CA VAL A 151 16.19 12.84 -25.84
C VAL A 151 15.10 13.69 -25.19
N TYR A 152 14.23 13.04 -24.42
CA TYR A 152 13.14 13.69 -23.71
C TYR A 152 13.59 14.28 -22.40
N GLN A 153 14.83 14.03 -21.94
CA GLN A 153 15.33 14.48 -20.64
C GLN A 153 15.36 16.01 -20.56
N GLN A 154 14.65 16.55 -19.59
CA GLN A 154 14.40 17.97 -19.36
C GLN A 154 14.33 18.26 -17.85
N ASP A 155 13.90 19.48 -17.51
CA ASP A 155 13.59 19.88 -16.16
C ASP A 155 12.49 18.99 -15.56
N VAL A 156 12.70 18.61 -14.30
CA VAL A 156 11.87 17.67 -13.54
C VAL A 156 10.40 18.09 -13.48
N TYR A 157 10.14 19.40 -13.52
CA TYR A 157 8.79 19.99 -13.48
C TYR A 157 7.99 19.82 -14.78
N ASN A 158 8.63 19.34 -15.86
CA ASN A 158 7.97 19.07 -17.13
C ASN A 158 7.40 17.64 -17.20
N TYR A 159 7.43 16.89 -16.10
CA TYR A 159 6.88 15.55 -16.04
C TYR A 159 5.87 15.38 -14.91
N CYS A 160 4.91 14.50 -15.15
CA CYS A 160 4.25 13.75 -14.10
C CYS A 160 4.43 12.25 -14.38
N PHE A 161 4.34 11.41 -13.36
CA PHE A 161 4.38 9.96 -13.58
C PHE A 161 3.59 9.21 -12.52
N THR A 162 3.16 8.01 -12.88
CA THR A 162 2.70 7.00 -11.94
C THR A 162 3.64 5.81 -11.95
N ALA A 163 3.70 5.06 -10.85
CA ALA A 163 4.53 3.88 -10.74
C ALA A 163 3.80 2.78 -9.99
N ALA A 164 3.80 1.59 -10.59
CA ALA A 164 3.30 0.36 -9.99
C ALA A 164 4.42 -0.68 -9.99
N PHE A 165 4.38 -1.60 -9.03
CA PHE A 165 5.39 -2.64 -8.97
C PHE A 165 4.80 -3.94 -8.43
N GLY A 166 5.44 -5.04 -8.83
CA GLY A 166 4.99 -6.39 -8.50
C GLY A 166 6.11 -7.39 -8.63
N GLN A 167 5.88 -8.55 -8.03
CA GLN A 167 6.79 -9.68 -8.11
C GLN A 167 6.48 -10.49 -9.38
N VAL A 168 7.52 -10.85 -10.12
CA VAL A 168 7.40 -11.80 -11.24
C VAL A 168 7.27 -13.21 -10.67
N ALA A 169 6.19 -13.90 -11.00
CA ALA A 169 5.83 -15.18 -10.37
C ALA A 169 6.89 -16.27 -10.55
N SER A 170 7.53 -16.35 -11.72
CA SER A 170 8.54 -17.39 -12.01
C SER A 170 9.88 -17.19 -11.33
N THR A 171 10.26 -15.94 -11.03
CA THR A 171 11.61 -15.61 -10.51
C THR A 171 11.59 -15.08 -9.09
N GLY A 172 10.45 -14.58 -8.60
CA GLY A 172 10.37 -13.88 -7.33
C GLY A 172 11.02 -12.48 -7.33
N VAL A 173 11.51 -12.00 -8.47
CA VAL A 173 12.14 -10.68 -8.59
C VAL A 173 11.08 -9.60 -8.73
N TYR A 174 11.26 -8.48 -8.05
CA TYR A 174 10.38 -7.32 -8.21
C TYR A 174 10.73 -6.54 -9.47
N LYS A 175 9.69 -6.09 -10.18
CA LYS A 175 9.83 -5.12 -11.26
C LYS A 175 8.93 -3.93 -11.01
N VAL A 176 9.42 -2.75 -11.39
CA VAL A 176 8.70 -1.48 -11.31
C VAL A 176 8.41 -1.03 -12.73
N LEU A 177 7.15 -0.76 -13.02
CA LEU A 177 6.72 -0.05 -14.21
C LEU A 177 6.43 1.39 -13.81
N ARG A 178 7.06 2.35 -14.49
CA ARG A 178 6.65 3.76 -14.42
C ARG A 178 6.09 4.21 -15.76
N VAL A 179 5.05 5.02 -15.70
CA VAL A 179 4.45 5.70 -16.84
C VAL A 179 4.69 7.18 -16.65
N ILE A 180 5.48 7.79 -17.51
CA ILE A 180 5.88 9.20 -17.43
C ILE A 180 5.14 9.96 -18.52
N VAL A 181 4.55 11.09 -18.17
CA VAL A 181 3.89 11.99 -19.11
C VAL A 181 4.67 13.28 -19.22
N ILE A 182 4.92 13.67 -20.45
CA ILE A 182 5.65 14.89 -20.80
C ILE A 182 4.63 16.02 -20.92
N LEU A 183 4.84 17.10 -20.15
CA LEU A 183 3.91 18.22 -19.98
C LEU A 183 4.21 19.41 -20.91
N GLU A 184 5.00 19.21 -21.97
CA GLU A 184 5.33 20.27 -22.93
C GLU A 184 4.14 20.71 -23.79
N ASN A 185 4.27 21.88 -24.43
CA ASN A 185 3.27 22.46 -25.34
C ASN A 185 3.13 21.61 -26.62
N GLY A 186 2.40 20.49 -26.53
CA GLY A 186 2.18 19.50 -27.57
C GLY A 186 1.13 18.46 -27.17
N PRO A 187 0.90 17.42 -27.99
CA PRO A 187 0.10 16.27 -27.55
C PRO A 187 0.79 15.61 -26.34
N LEU A 188 -0.01 15.21 -25.34
CA LEU A 188 0.50 14.50 -24.18
C LEU A 188 1.16 13.19 -24.63
N GLU A 189 2.47 13.08 -24.49
CA GLU A 189 3.23 11.86 -24.80
C GLU A 189 3.46 11.06 -23.50
N GLN A 190 3.21 9.76 -23.55
CA GLN A 190 3.47 8.84 -22.45
C GLN A 190 4.67 7.94 -22.77
N LEU A 191 5.66 7.94 -21.87
CA LEU A 191 6.81 7.07 -21.89
C LEU A 191 6.62 5.94 -20.88
N TYR A 192 7.07 4.75 -21.25
CA TYR A 192 6.91 3.55 -20.44
C TYR A 192 8.27 2.95 -20.15
N GLU A 193 8.58 2.77 -18.87
CA GLU A 193 9.89 2.26 -18.47
C GLU A 193 9.78 1.22 -17.37
N VAL A 194 10.61 0.19 -17.49
CA VAL A 194 10.70 -0.88 -16.50
C VAL A 194 12.05 -0.87 -15.83
N PHE A 195 12.04 -1.01 -14.51
CA PHE A 195 13.20 -1.28 -13.69
C PHE A 195 13.06 -2.65 -13.05
N THR A 196 14.15 -3.43 -13.03
CA THR A 196 14.20 -4.73 -12.36
C THR A 196 14.98 -4.58 -11.06
N LEU A 197 14.35 -4.90 -9.94
CA LEU A 197 14.96 -4.85 -8.62
C LEU A 197 15.72 -6.16 -8.38
N ASP A 198 16.91 -6.26 -8.97
CA ASP A 198 17.85 -7.33 -8.68
C ASP A 198 19.00 -6.80 -7.80
N ASP A 199 19.73 -7.71 -7.13
CA ASP A 199 20.90 -7.36 -6.32
C ASP A 199 22.10 -6.92 -7.18
N SER A 200 21.90 -6.65 -8.47
CA SER A 200 22.96 -6.16 -9.34
C SER A 200 23.10 -4.65 -9.19
N ASN A 201 24.33 -4.17 -8.98
CA ASN A 201 24.65 -2.73 -8.97
C ASN A 201 24.58 -2.08 -10.38
N HIS A 202 23.88 -2.71 -11.33
CA HIS A 202 23.75 -2.27 -12.72
C HIS A 202 22.29 -2.02 -13.13
N GLY A 203 21.37 -1.99 -12.16
CA GLY A 203 19.96 -1.67 -12.40
C GLY A 203 19.81 -0.34 -13.14
N ARG A 204 19.07 -0.36 -14.25
CA ARG A 204 18.74 0.82 -15.05
C ARG A 204 17.31 0.73 -15.57
N TRP A 205 16.71 1.89 -15.80
CA TRP A 205 15.45 1.97 -16.54
C TRP A 205 15.65 1.49 -17.99
N ARG A 206 14.67 0.74 -18.47
CA ARG A 206 14.61 0.25 -19.85
C ARG A 206 13.29 0.70 -20.47
N ALA A 207 13.38 1.41 -21.58
CA ALA A 207 12.19 1.81 -22.34
C ALA A 207 11.38 0.60 -22.81
N LYS A 208 10.07 0.79 -22.90
CA LYS A 208 9.12 -0.20 -23.40
C LYS A 208 8.33 0.34 -24.57
N GLN A 209 7.82 -0.60 -25.37
CA GLN A 209 6.99 -0.27 -26.51
C GLN A 209 5.76 0.51 -26.05
N VAL A 210 5.46 1.57 -26.79
CA VAL A 210 4.26 2.38 -26.60
C VAL A 210 3.04 1.55 -27.04
N PRO A 211 2.04 1.32 -26.17
CA PRO A 211 0.82 0.64 -26.56
C PRO A 211 -0.04 1.55 -27.47
N PRO A 212 -1.02 1.00 -28.21
CA PRO A 212 -1.90 1.79 -29.07
C PRO A 212 -2.96 2.60 -28.30
N TYR A 213 -2.72 2.87 -27.02
CA TYR A 213 -3.62 3.56 -26.10
C TYR A 213 -2.79 4.30 -25.03
N GLN A 214 -3.42 5.23 -24.32
CA GLN A 214 -2.83 5.89 -23.16
C GLN A 214 -3.49 5.37 -21.88
N VAL A 215 -2.78 5.44 -20.76
CA VAL A 215 -3.29 5.01 -19.45
C VAL A 215 -3.51 6.19 -18.52
N GLU A 216 -4.47 6.06 -17.62
CA GLU A 216 -4.68 7.03 -16.53
C GLU A 216 -3.50 7.02 -15.55
N LEU A 217 -3.22 8.19 -14.96
CA LEU A 217 -2.04 8.41 -14.11
C LEU A 217 -2.39 8.51 -12.63
N ASP A 218 -3.66 8.46 -12.24
CA ASP A 218 -3.97 8.45 -10.82
C ASP A 218 -3.36 7.20 -10.18
N CYS A 219 -2.63 7.40 -9.10
CA CYS A 219 -2.02 6.33 -8.32
C CYS A 219 -3.05 5.31 -7.81
N ARG A 220 -4.33 5.69 -7.70
CA ARG A 220 -5.43 4.83 -7.26
C ARG A 220 -6.07 4.01 -8.39
N ASP A 221 -5.80 4.35 -9.63
CA ASP A 221 -6.41 3.74 -10.82
C ASP A 221 -5.58 2.57 -11.39
N ASN A 222 -4.65 2.04 -10.60
CA ASN A 222 -3.86 0.88 -10.97
C ASN A 222 -3.83 -0.20 -9.88
N VAL A 223 -3.76 -1.45 -10.31
CA VAL A 223 -3.64 -2.61 -9.43
C VAL A 223 -2.72 -3.65 -10.04
N VAL A 224 -1.94 -4.33 -9.21
CA VAL A 224 -1.04 -5.39 -9.64
C VAL A 224 -1.52 -6.72 -9.08
N ILE A 225 -1.80 -7.67 -9.97
CA ILE A 225 -2.31 -9.00 -9.62
C ILE A 225 -1.51 -10.04 -10.39
N ASN A 226 -0.90 -11.00 -9.68
CA ASN A 226 -0.13 -12.10 -10.28
C ASN A 226 0.93 -11.65 -11.31
N GLY A 227 1.62 -10.53 -11.04
CA GLY A 227 2.65 -10.00 -11.93
C GLY A 227 2.12 -9.23 -13.15
N ILE A 228 0.81 -8.96 -13.22
CA ILE A 228 0.20 -8.11 -14.25
C ILE A 228 -0.23 -6.79 -13.62
N VAL A 229 0.19 -5.68 -14.23
CA VAL A 229 -0.26 -4.33 -13.85
C VAL A 229 -1.46 -3.96 -14.70
N TYR A 230 -2.54 -3.53 -14.07
CA TYR A 230 -3.76 -3.04 -14.72
C TYR A 230 -3.90 -1.54 -14.53
N PHE A 231 -4.32 -0.84 -15.58
CA PHE A 231 -4.65 0.58 -15.54
C PHE A 231 -5.98 0.80 -16.25
N PHE A 232 -6.73 1.82 -15.86
CA PHE A 232 -7.72 2.39 -16.78
C PHE A 232 -7.04 3.03 -17.99
N LEU A 233 -7.67 2.92 -19.16
CA LEU A 233 -7.26 3.72 -20.31
C LEU A 233 -7.65 5.18 -20.07
N SER A 234 -6.76 6.09 -20.45
CA SER A 234 -7.08 7.52 -20.52
C SER A 234 -8.21 7.72 -21.53
N TYR A 235 -9.19 8.55 -21.15
CA TYR A 235 -10.48 8.80 -21.83
C TYR A 235 -10.46 8.51 -23.34
N ASP A 236 -10.94 7.33 -23.72
CA ASP A 236 -11.49 7.06 -25.04
C ASP A 236 -12.97 7.47 -24.99
N VAL A 237 -13.51 7.97 -26.10
CA VAL A 237 -14.73 8.83 -26.22
C VAL A 237 -16.03 8.24 -25.63
N ASP A 238 -16.01 7.02 -25.08
CA ASP A 238 -17.16 6.29 -24.53
C ASP A 238 -16.90 5.90 -23.05
N GLU A 239 -17.05 6.87 -22.15
CA GLU A 239 -16.74 6.76 -20.71
C GLU A 239 -17.51 5.62 -20.01
N HIS A 240 -18.69 5.25 -20.53
CA HIS A 240 -19.50 4.15 -19.98
C HIS A 240 -18.86 2.77 -20.22
N LYS A 241 -17.90 2.67 -21.14
CA LYS A 241 -17.28 1.41 -21.56
C LYS A 241 -15.80 1.34 -21.14
N ARG A 242 -15.41 2.04 -20.06
CA ARG A 242 -14.03 2.13 -19.55
C ARG A 242 -13.28 0.81 -19.71
N ARG A 243 -12.21 0.87 -20.51
CA ARG A 243 -11.36 -0.27 -20.82
C ARG A 243 -10.15 -0.27 -19.90
N LEU A 244 -9.55 -1.44 -19.74
CA LEU A 244 -8.32 -1.61 -18.98
C LEU A 244 -7.15 -1.91 -19.91
N ALA A 245 -6.02 -1.25 -19.67
CA ALA A 245 -4.73 -1.73 -20.12
C ALA A 245 -4.24 -2.82 -19.18
N SER A 246 -3.44 -3.75 -19.71
CA SER A 246 -2.70 -4.69 -18.89
C SER A 246 -1.26 -4.83 -19.40
N PHE A 247 -0.31 -4.80 -18.46
CA PHE A 247 1.10 -4.95 -18.71
C PHE A 247 1.64 -6.14 -17.92
N ASN A 248 2.19 -7.12 -18.61
CA ASN A 248 2.76 -8.31 -17.98
C ASN A 248 4.20 -8.01 -17.55
N LEU A 249 4.49 -8.03 -16.24
CA LEU A 249 5.84 -7.75 -15.73
C LEU A 249 6.84 -8.85 -16.11
N GLU A 250 6.39 -10.08 -16.33
CA GLU A 250 7.26 -11.19 -16.71
C GLU A 250 7.79 -11.03 -18.14
N THR A 251 6.87 -10.88 -19.10
CA THR A 251 7.22 -10.70 -20.52
C THR A 251 7.62 -9.26 -20.85
N GLU A 252 7.23 -8.31 -20.01
CA GLU A 252 7.40 -6.86 -20.19
C GLU A 252 6.70 -6.32 -21.43
N GLU A 253 5.52 -6.88 -21.73
CA GLU A 253 4.71 -6.55 -22.89
C GLU A 253 3.30 -6.09 -22.48
N TRP A 254 2.77 -5.16 -23.27
CA TRP A 254 1.36 -4.76 -23.21
C TRP A 254 0.49 -5.80 -23.91
N SER A 255 -0.67 -6.07 -23.33
CA SER A 255 -1.69 -6.90 -23.98
C SER A 255 -2.75 -6.06 -24.70
N VAL A 256 -3.66 -6.72 -25.41
CA VAL A 256 -4.85 -6.07 -25.95
C VAL A 256 -5.67 -5.49 -24.79
N SER A 257 -6.27 -4.31 -24.99
CA SER A 257 -7.09 -3.69 -23.95
C SER A 257 -8.32 -4.54 -23.64
N ILE A 258 -8.66 -4.64 -22.36
CA ILE A 258 -9.77 -5.44 -21.87
C ILE A 258 -11.01 -4.55 -21.81
N PRO A 259 -12.14 -4.93 -22.45
CA PRO A 259 -13.39 -4.18 -22.31
C PRO A 259 -13.88 -4.23 -20.86
N GLY A 260 -14.44 -3.13 -20.37
CA GLY A 260 -15.11 -3.12 -19.07
C GLY A 260 -16.42 -3.92 -19.07
N PRO A 261 -16.98 -4.25 -17.89
CA PRO A 261 -18.24 -4.99 -17.75
C PRO A 261 -19.45 -4.29 -18.37
N LEU A 262 -19.38 -2.96 -18.51
CA LEU A 262 -20.46 -2.13 -19.05
C LEU A 262 -20.36 -1.94 -20.57
N ALA A 263 -19.35 -2.52 -21.23
CA ALA A 263 -19.12 -2.35 -22.66
C ALA A 263 -20.21 -2.96 -23.56
N SER A 264 -20.96 -3.95 -23.05
CA SER A 264 -22.03 -4.65 -23.76
C SER A 264 -23.44 -4.15 -23.43
N LEU A 265 -23.56 -3.07 -22.63
CA LEU A 265 -24.83 -2.39 -22.48
C LEU A 265 -25.02 -1.54 -23.75
N ASP A 266 -25.74 -2.11 -24.72
CA ASP A 266 -26.09 -1.42 -25.95
C ASP A 266 -26.93 -0.16 -25.66
N ASP A 267 -26.76 0.86 -26.51
CA ASP A 267 -27.49 2.14 -26.52
C ASP A 267 -28.98 1.96 -26.89
N GLU A 268 -29.68 0.98 -26.32
CA GLU A 268 -31.05 0.60 -26.71
C GLU A 268 -32.18 1.41 -26.04
N ASP A 269 -31.90 2.46 -25.29
CA ASP A 269 -32.93 3.42 -24.87
C ASP A 269 -32.59 4.86 -25.29
N ASP A 270 -32.90 5.14 -26.56
CA ASP A 270 -33.21 6.47 -27.09
C ASP A 270 -34.41 7.05 -26.32
N ALA A 271 -34.13 7.66 -25.16
CA ALA A 271 -35.12 8.35 -24.36
C ALA A 271 -34.60 9.69 -23.86
N GLY A 272 -34.02 10.53 -24.74
CA GLY A 272 -34.01 12.00 -24.58
C GLY A 272 -33.55 12.58 -23.23
N VAL A 273 -32.83 11.84 -22.41
CA VAL A 273 -32.13 12.35 -21.23
C VAL A 273 -30.83 12.92 -21.75
N LEU A 274 -30.62 14.20 -21.50
CA LEU A 274 -29.47 14.96 -21.97
C LEU A 274 -28.20 14.13 -21.78
N TYR A 275 -27.55 13.80 -22.90
CA TYR A 275 -26.35 12.96 -22.98
C TYR A 275 -25.28 13.38 -21.95
N TYR A 276 -25.29 14.64 -21.51
CA TYR A 276 -24.42 15.21 -20.48
C TYR A 276 -24.71 14.81 -19.01
N ASP A 277 -25.85 14.19 -18.67
CA ASP A 277 -26.22 13.85 -17.27
C ASP A 277 -25.78 12.44 -16.83
N ILE A 278 -25.65 11.48 -17.76
CA ILE A 278 -25.25 10.09 -17.43
C ILE A 278 -23.74 9.99 -17.17
N HIS A 279 -22.94 10.85 -17.82
CA HIS A 279 -21.47 10.90 -17.73
C HIS A 279 -20.91 11.25 -16.34
N TRP A 280 -21.72 11.82 -15.44
CA TRP A 280 -21.35 12.09 -14.04
C TRP A 280 -22.13 11.22 -13.04
N SER A 281 -22.83 10.20 -13.51
CA SER A 281 -23.72 9.42 -12.63
C SER A 281 -22.98 8.37 -11.82
N PHE A 282 -21.86 7.82 -12.30
CA PHE A 282 -21.14 6.72 -11.64
C PHE A 282 -19.63 6.89 -11.63
N GLN A 283 -18.99 6.42 -10.56
CA GLN A 283 -17.55 6.33 -10.42
C GLN A 283 -17.12 4.87 -10.46
N LEU A 284 -16.05 4.62 -11.23
CA LEU A 284 -15.41 3.32 -11.38
C LEU A 284 -14.07 3.30 -10.66
N THR A 285 -13.78 2.19 -9.99
CA THR A 285 -12.46 1.88 -9.42
C THR A 285 -12.11 0.42 -9.72
N ILE A 286 -10.83 0.07 -9.61
CA ILE A 286 -10.36 -1.32 -9.70
C ILE A 286 -9.65 -1.73 -8.42
N GLY A 287 -9.65 -3.03 -8.15
CA GLY A 287 -8.91 -3.62 -7.04
C GLY A 287 -8.79 -5.12 -7.16
N ALA A 288 -8.25 -5.74 -6.11
CA ALA A 288 -8.01 -7.17 -6.06
C ALA A 288 -8.76 -7.79 -4.88
N LEU A 289 -9.74 -8.66 -5.15
CA LEU A 289 -10.44 -9.43 -4.13
C LEU A 289 -10.21 -10.92 -4.35
N GLY A 290 -9.60 -11.59 -3.36
CA GLY A 290 -9.34 -13.03 -3.44
C GLY A 290 -8.45 -13.45 -4.61
N GLY A 291 -7.56 -12.56 -5.08
CA GLY A 291 -6.68 -12.80 -6.24
C GLY A 291 -7.34 -12.56 -7.60
N SER A 292 -8.60 -12.13 -7.63
CA SER A 292 -9.32 -11.77 -8.86
C SER A 292 -9.28 -10.26 -9.08
N LEU A 293 -9.19 -9.83 -10.34
CA LEU A 293 -9.41 -8.44 -10.73
C LEU A 293 -10.90 -8.09 -10.57
N VAL A 294 -11.17 -7.04 -9.81
CA VAL A 294 -12.52 -6.56 -9.54
C VAL A 294 -12.65 -5.12 -9.99
N MET A 295 -13.73 -4.83 -10.72
CA MET A 295 -14.18 -3.47 -10.98
C MET A 295 -15.36 -3.16 -10.07
N ALA A 296 -15.26 -2.04 -9.36
CA ALA A 296 -16.32 -1.49 -8.53
C ALA A 296 -16.99 -0.33 -9.26
N CYS A 297 -18.33 -0.31 -9.26
CA CYS A 297 -19.14 0.74 -9.85
C CYS A 297 -20.16 1.23 -8.83
N HIS A 298 -20.23 2.54 -8.61
CA HIS A 298 -21.19 3.14 -7.69
C HIS A 298 -21.60 4.55 -8.15
N PRO A 299 -22.80 5.03 -7.79
CA PRO A 299 -23.21 6.37 -8.19
C PRO A 299 -22.42 7.49 -7.50
N ILE A 300 -21.97 8.49 -8.25
CA ILE A 300 -21.23 9.65 -7.72
C ILE A 300 -22.13 10.43 -6.75
N CYS A 301 -21.56 10.94 -5.65
CA CYS A 301 -22.23 11.85 -4.71
C CYS A 301 -23.55 11.31 -4.08
N SER A 302 -23.75 10.00 -4.00
CA SER A 302 -24.99 9.37 -3.50
C SER A 302 -24.90 8.97 -2.02
N THR A 303 -25.96 9.17 -1.22
CA THR A 303 -26.09 8.65 0.16
C THR A 303 -27.52 8.12 0.41
N PRO A 304 -27.76 6.82 0.66
CA PRO A 304 -26.83 5.68 0.54
C PRO A 304 -26.38 5.46 -0.91
N SER A 305 -25.37 4.61 -1.11
CA SER A 305 -24.81 4.30 -2.43
C SER A 305 -24.83 2.80 -2.69
N SER A 306 -25.37 2.43 -3.85
CA SER A 306 -25.28 1.09 -4.38
C SER A 306 -23.89 0.87 -4.98
N LEU A 307 -23.28 -0.26 -4.64
CA LEU A 307 -21.96 -0.67 -5.10
C LEU A 307 -22.08 -2.02 -5.80
N ASP A 308 -21.81 -2.03 -7.09
CA ASP A 308 -21.74 -3.25 -7.89
C ASP A 308 -20.30 -3.70 -8.05
N LEU A 309 -20.05 -4.98 -7.78
CA LEU A 309 -18.73 -5.60 -7.93
C LEU A 309 -18.72 -6.61 -9.07
N TRP A 310 -17.93 -6.31 -10.09
CA TRP A 310 -17.74 -7.13 -11.28
C TRP A 310 -16.38 -7.80 -11.22
N PHE A 311 -16.38 -9.14 -11.29
CA PHE A 311 -15.17 -9.94 -11.24
C PHE A 311 -14.80 -10.38 -12.66
N LEU A 312 -13.54 -10.19 -13.04
CA LEU A 312 -13.02 -10.72 -14.30
C LEU A 312 -12.86 -12.24 -14.16
N VAL A 313 -13.63 -13.00 -14.94
CA VAL A 313 -13.62 -14.47 -14.89
C VAL A 313 -12.91 -15.10 -16.08
N ASP A 314 -12.75 -14.38 -17.19
CA ASP A 314 -12.00 -14.81 -18.37
C ASP A 314 -11.21 -13.62 -18.91
N PHE A 315 -9.89 -13.64 -18.70
CA PHE A 315 -8.99 -12.56 -19.11
C PHE A 315 -8.92 -12.43 -20.63
N GLU A 316 -8.79 -13.54 -21.35
CA GLU A 316 -8.63 -13.56 -22.82
C GLU A 316 -9.87 -13.04 -23.54
N LYS A 317 -11.05 -13.35 -22.99
CA LYS A 317 -12.33 -12.89 -23.56
C LYS A 317 -12.81 -11.56 -22.98
N GLY A 318 -12.17 -11.05 -21.93
CA GLY A 318 -12.65 -9.89 -21.19
C GLY A 318 -14.04 -10.09 -20.58
N LEU A 319 -14.34 -11.29 -20.07
CA LEU A 319 -15.66 -11.59 -19.50
C LEU A 319 -15.71 -11.24 -18.02
N TRP A 320 -16.73 -10.47 -17.66
CA TRP A 320 -17.00 -10.03 -16.30
C TRP A 320 -18.30 -10.63 -15.79
N VAL A 321 -18.32 -10.95 -14.49
CA VAL A 321 -19.53 -11.39 -13.79
C VAL A 321 -19.78 -10.46 -12.61
N LYS A 322 -20.97 -9.84 -12.57
CA LYS A 322 -21.46 -9.14 -11.39
C LYS A 322 -21.74 -10.16 -10.30
N GLN A 323 -20.88 -10.21 -9.29
CA GLN A 323 -21.04 -11.15 -8.18
C GLN A 323 -21.80 -10.53 -7.01
N TYR A 324 -21.64 -9.22 -6.80
CA TYR A 324 -22.27 -8.51 -5.68
C TYR A 324 -22.93 -7.22 -6.12
N SER A 325 -23.99 -6.87 -5.41
CA SER A 325 -24.64 -5.56 -5.41
C SER A 325 -24.89 -5.23 -3.94
N ILE A 326 -24.19 -4.23 -3.44
CA ILE A 326 -24.03 -3.92 -2.01
C ILE A 326 -24.60 -2.52 -1.76
N GLU A 327 -25.45 -2.38 -0.76
CA GLU A 327 -25.87 -1.06 -0.28
C GLU A 327 -24.94 -0.61 0.85
N LEU A 328 -24.23 0.50 0.62
CA LEU A 328 -23.35 1.12 1.62
C LEU A 328 -23.94 2.46 2.05
N SER A 329 -23.91 2.70 3.36
CA SER A 329 -24.28 3.97 3.97
C SER A 329 -23.07 4.64 4.57
N PHE A 330 -22.99 5.95 4.44
CA PHE A 330 -21.90 6.77 4.96
C PHE A 330 -22.42 8.18 5.28
N ARG A 331 -21.73 8.86 6.20
CA ARG A 331 -22.12 10.19 6.68
C ARG A 331 -21.96 11.26 5.59
N TYR A 332 -20.91 11.14 4.78
CA TYR A 332 -20.57 12.06 3.70
C TYR A 332 -20.50 11.30 2.39
N PRO A 333 -20.94 11.89 1.26
CA PRO A 333 -20.96 11.21 -0.01
C PRO A 333 -19.60 10.58 -0.37
N ALA A 334 -19.61 9.32 -0.83
CA ALA A 334 -18.42 8.68 -1.36
C ALA A 334 -18.05 9.35 -2.69
N TYR A 335 -16.78 9.73 -2.81
CA TYR A 335 -16.16 10.13 -4.05
C TYR A 335 -15.69 8.89 -4.81
N SER A 336 -15.04 7.95 -4.12
CA SER A 336 -14.54 6.70 -4.68
C SER A 336 -14.65 5.57 -3.64
N ILE A 337 -14.89 4.35 -4.10
CA ILE A 337 -14.94 3.15 -3.26
C ILE A 337 -14.01 2.11 -3.87
N HIS A 338 -12.93 1.77 -3.20
CA HIS A 338 -11.93 0.81 -3.67
C HIS A 338 -12.10 -0.54 -2.99
N PRO A 339 -12.33 -1.63 -3.75
CA PRO A 339 -12.31 -2.98 -3.21
C PRO A 339 -10.88 -3.37 -2.83
N PHE A 340 -10.64 -3.62 -1.53
CA PHE A 340 -9.28 -3.74 -1.01
C PHE A 340 -8.87 -5.17 -0.63
N LEU A 341 -9.72 -5.89 0.11
CA LEU A 341 -9.35 -7.15 0.74
C LEU A 341 -10.59 -8.00 1.06
N VAL A 342 -10.45 -9.32 0.99
CA VAL A 342 -11.40 -10.28 1.58
C VAL A 342 -10.74 -10.95 2.77
N LEU A 343 -11.36 -10.83 3.94
CA LEU A 343 -10.91 -11.46 5.18
C LEU A 343 -11.16 -12.98 5.14
N ASN A 344 -10.45 -13.71 6.00
CA ASN A 344 -10.58 -15.17 6.09
C ASN A 344 -11.99 -15.66 6.45
N ASP A 345 -12.80 -14.81 7.08
CA ASP A 345 -14.20 -15.07 7.43
C ASP A 345 -15.18 -14.63 6.32
N GLY A 346 -14.69 -14.24 5.15
CA GLY A 346 -15.49 -13.84 4.00
C GLY A 346 -15.95 -12.38 4.01
N ARG A 347 -15.68 -11.61 5.08
CA ARG A 347 -15.99 -10.18 5.09
C ARG A 347 -15.12 -9.42 4.09
N MET A 348 -15.71 -8.44 3.43
CA MET A 348 -15.03 -7.59 2.47
C MET A 348 -14.61 -6.28 3.10
N VAL A 349 -13.50 -5.76 2.63
CA VAL A 349 -12.90 -4.54 3.13
C VAL A 349 -12.83 -3.53 2.00
N PHE A 350 -13.35 -2.33 2.28
CA PHE A 350 -13.40 -1.22 1.34
C PHE A 350 -12.64 -0.02 1.89
N ILE A 351 -11.96 0.65 0.97
CA ILE A 351 -11.32 1.93 1.21
C ILE A 351 -12.11 2.99 0.46
N ILE A 352 -12.69 3.94 1.19
CA ILE A 352 -13.66 4.90 0.65
C ILE A 352 -13.05 6.28 0.79
N ASP A 353 -12.91 7.02 -0.31
CA ASP A 353 -12.64 8.45 -0.22
C ASP A 353 -13.98 9.18 -0.15
N THR A 354 -14.14 10.02 0.86
CA THR A 354 -15.38 10.76 1.11
C THR A 354 -15.19 12.23 0.81
N ILE A 355 -16.22 12.84 0.23
CA ILE A 355 -16.19 14.26 -0.12
C ILE A 355 -16.12 15.09 1.16
N ASN A 356 -15.06 15.89 1.29
CA ASN A 356 -14.80 16.83 2.40
C ASN A 356 -14.48 16.20 3.77
N SER A 357 -14.35 14.87 3.89
CA SER A 357 -14.07 14.21 5.18
C SER A 357 -12.89 13.25 5.19
N GLY A 358 -12.19 13.05 4.07
CA GLY A 358 -11.00 12.19 4.01
C GLY A 358 -11.32 10.75 3.63
N GLY A 359 -10.45 9.82 4.04
CA GLY A 359 -10.61 8.40 3.78
C GLY A 359 -11.40 7.69 4.90
N LEU A 360 -12.08 6.61 4.55
CA LEU A 360 -12.81 5.75 5.48
C LEU A 360 -12.48 4.29 5.18
N PHE A 361 -12.11 3.57 6.23
CA PHE A 361 -11.91 2.13 6.24
C PHE A 361 -13.19 1.44 6.71
N LYS A 362 -13.81 0.65 5.83
CA LYS A 362 -15.11 0.02 6.09
C LYS A 362 -15.07 -1.49 5.88
N ILE A 363 -15.68 -2.24 6.79
CA ILE A 363 -15.82 -3.70 6.67
C ILE A 363 -17.28 -4.05 6.42
N TYR A 364 -17.53 -4.86 5.39
CA TYR A 364 -18.86 -5.34 5.01
C TYR A 364 -18.93 -6.86 5.19
N ASN A 365 -20.00 -7.33 5.83
CA ASN A 365 -20.33 -8.73 5.91
C ASN A 365 -21.39 -9.09 4.85
N PRO A 366 -21.05 -9.89 3.82
CA PRO A 366 -21.99 -10.28 2.78
C PRO A 366 -23.10 -11.22 3.26
N GLU A 367 -22.87 -11.99 4.32
CA GLU A 367 -23.87 -12.92 4.88
C GLU A 367 -24.98 -12.17 5.62
N THR A 368 -24.60 -11.22 6.48
CA THR A 368 -25.55 -10.43 7.28
C THR A 368 -26.01 -9.15 6.58
N LYS A 369 -25.34 -8.77 5.48
CA LYS A 369 -25.55 -7.51 4.74
C LYS A 369 -25.38 -6.26 5.61
N THR A 370 -24.50 -6.34 6.61
CA THR A 370 -24.19 -5.22 7.51
C THR A 370 -22.79 -4.69 7.22
N SER A 371 -22.57 -3.41 7.50
CA SER A 371 -21.25 -2.80 7.41
C SER A 371 -20.91 -2.01 8.65
N GLU A 372 -19.61 -1.88 8.92
CA GLU A 372 -19.05 -1.17 10.07
C GLU A 372 -17.97 -0.20 9.61
N ASP A 373 -18.04 1.03 10.11
CA ASP A 373 -16.99 2.05 9.95
C ASP A 373 -15.92 1.78 11.00
N VAL A 374 -14.74 1.38 10.54
CA VAL A 374 -13.67 0.91 11.45
C VAL A 374 -12.67 2.01 11.75
N MET A 375 -12.32 2.83 10.76
CA MET A 375 -11.35 3.92 10.95
C MET A 375 -11.60 5.06 9.96
N GLU A 376 -11.74 6.28 10.48
CA GLU A 376 -11.59 7.49 9.68
C GLU A 376 -10.09 7.82 9.55
N MET A 377 -9.67 8.23 8.36
CA MET A 377 -8.29 8.55 8.04
C MET A 377 -8.22 9.85 7.23
N GLY A 378 -7.04 10.49 7.22
CA GLY A 378 -6.75 11.56 6.26
C GLY A 378 -6.93 11.07 4.82
N TYR A 379 -6.76 11.95 3.84
CA TYR A 379 -6.79 11.57 2.42
C TYR A 379 -5.60 10.65 2.09
N GLY A 380 -5.79 9.35 2.33
CA GLY A 380 -4.87 8.29 1.96
C GLY A 380 -4.86 8.11 0.45
N VAL A 381 -3.66 7.99 -0.11
CA VAL A 381 -3.40 7.96 -1.56
C VAL A 381 -2.88 6.62 -2.03
N ALA A 382 -2.45 5.75 -1.11
CA ALA A 382 -2.06 4.38 -1.41
C ALA A 382 -2.43 3.45 -0.24
N PHE A 383 -2.81 2.22 -0.55
CA PHE A 383 -3.27 1.24 0.45
C PHE A 383 -2.69 -0.12 0.15
N GLY A 384 -2.14 -0.77 1.18
CA GLY A 384 -1.48 -2.06 1.04
C GLY A 384 -1.61 -2.92 2.27
N LEU A 385 -1.28 -4.19 2.14
CA LEU A 385 -1.21 -5.10 3.27
C LEU A 385 0.22 -5.11 3.82
N TYR A 386 0.35 -5.39 5.11
CA TYR A 386 1.61 -5.83 5.70
C TYR A 386 1.35 -7.14 6.46
N THR A 387 1.92 -8.22 5.94
CA THR A 387 1.77 -9.57 6.52
C THR A 387 3.00 -10.00 7.30
N GLY A 388 4.03 -9.15 7.39
CA GLY A 388 5.21 -9.37 8.21
C GLY A 388 4.89 -9.30 9.72
N SER A 389 5.87 -9.68 10.54
CA SER A 389 5.72 -9.52 11.99
C SER A 389 5.90 -8.05 12.36
N LEU A 390 5.09 -7.52 13.28
CA LEU A 390 5.35 -6.19 13.85
C LEU A 390 6.72 -6.10 14.54
N LEU A 391 7.29 -7.25 14.97
CA LEU A 391 8.65 -7.33 15.48
C LEU A 391 9.71 -7.13 14.40
N SER A 392 9.41 -7.42 13.13
CA SER A 392 10.32 -7.14 12.02
C SER A 392 10.23 -5.70 11.53
N LEU A 393 9.21 -4.92 11.91
CA LEU A 393 9.11 -3.54 11.43
C LEU A 393 10.37 -2.76 11.78
N ALA A 394 11.06 -2.28 10.75
CA ALA A 394 12.28 -1.52 10.95
C ALA A 394 11.95 -0.21 11.67
N ASN A 395 12.67 0.10 12.76
CA ASN A 395 12.62 1.45 13.30
C ASN A 395 13.18 2.38 12.23
N SER A 396 12.39 3.35 11.78
CA SER A 396 12.85 4.36 10.82
C SER A 396 13.83 5.29 11.53
N ALA A 397 15.05 4.80 11.76
CA ALA A 397 16.24 5.59 11.90
C ALA A 397 16.97 5.41 10.57
N SER A 398 16.68 6.28 9.59
CA SER A 398 17.70 6.50 8.57
C SER A 398 18.95 6.94 9.32
N ALA A 399 20.07 6.33 8.98
CA ALA A 399 21.36 6.67 9.54
C ALA A 399 21.69 8.14 9.20
N ALA A 400 21.33 9.06 10.09
CA ALA A 400 21.98 10.33 10.38
C ALA A 400 21.12 11.09 11.40
N ASN A 401 21.73 11.36 12.55
CA ASN A 401 21.28 12.18 13.67
C ASN A 401 20.34 11.54 14.70
N GLU A 402 20.87 11.59 15.92
CA GLU A 402 20.32 11.12 17.18
C GLU A 402 19.02 11.82 17.56
N ASN A 403 18.21 11.08 18.33
CA ASN A 403 17.10 11.53 19.17
C ASN A 403 15.82 12.00 18.46
N THR A 404 14.93 11.06 18.12
CA THR A 404 13.57 10.92 18.71
C THR A 404 12.73 9.90 17.92
N THR A 405 12.39 8.75 18.51
CA THR A 405 11.15 8.02 18.15
C THR A 405 10.54 7.42 19.43
N GLY A 406 9.32 7.84 19.73
CA GLY A 406 8.45 7.21 20.72
C GLY A 406 7.26 6.58 19.99
N PHE A 407 6.85 5.38 20.43
CA PHE A 407 5.54 4.82 20.09
C PHE A 407 4.44 5.83 20.44
N ALA A 408 3.44 5.98 19.59
CA ALA A 408 2.31 6.86 19.85
C ALA A 408 1.64 6.46 21.19
N GLU A 409 1.60 7.41 22.13
CA GLU A 409 0.58 7.46 23.17
C GLU A 409 -0.61 8.23 22.61
N GLY A 410 -1.80 7.65 22.76
CA GLY A 410 -3.07 8.18 22.24
C GLY A 410 -3.58 9.42 22.99
N PRO A 411 -4.80 9.90 22.70
CA PRO A 411 -5.93 9.17 22.10
C PRO A 411 -5.96 9.16 20.57
#